data_AF-A0A1V8PM22-F1
#
_entry.id   AF-A0A1V8PM22-F1
#
_cell.length_a   1.000
_cell.length_b   1.000
_cell.length_c   1.000
_cell.angle_alpha   90.00
_cell.angle_beta   90.00
_cell.angle_gamma   90.00
#
_symmetry.space_group_name_H-M   'P 1'
#
loop_
_entity.id
_entity.type
_entity.pdbx_description
1 polymer ?
#
loop_
_entity_poly.entity_id
_entity_poly.type
_entity_poly.pdbx_seq_one_letter_code
_entity_poly.pdbx_strand_id
1 'polypeptide(L)'
;MFGRNSKVNLELNREVEKLIKTGGKEQLLPIVQAGEPVLRQQTAAYEGQLSRKTLDKLIETMRVTMIEAPGVGLAATQIGLGLALAVVEDHVRDDDDDDPREAAEFPFHVIINPSYEPIGTETRSFYEGCLSFDGYQAVRKRWLDITARWQDEDGKQHEEHLHGWPARIFQHETDHLSGELYIDKAEIRSLATNENLEDFWCDDPVPNEAAAELGFEL
;
A
#
# COMPACT_ATOMS: atom_id res chain seq x y z
N MET A 1 -1.47 -9.96 21.03
CA MET A 1 -1.32 -8.88 22.01
C MET A 1 0.12 -8.41 21.95
N PHE A 2 0.36 -7.21 21.43
CA PHE A 2 1.68 -6.57 21.51
C PHE A 2 2.19 -6.71 22.95
N GLY A 3 3.43 -7.18 23.11
CA GLY A 3 3.89 -7.81 24.35
C GLY A 3 3.49 -7.02 25.59
N ARG A 4 3.05 -7.70 26.67
CA ARG A 4 2.54 -7.11 27.93
C ARG A 4 3.47 -6.10 28.63
N ASN A 5 4.62 -5.78 28.04
CA ASN A 5 5.65 -4.87 28.52
C ASN A 5 6.05 -3.77 27.52
N SER A 6 5.39 -3.60 26.37
CA SER A 6 5.64 -2.44 25.53
C SER A 6 5.09 -1.20 26.22
N LYS A 7 5.99 -0.46 26.86
CA LYS A 7 5.66 0.85 27.41
C LYS A 7 5.39 1.78 26.24
N VAL A 8 4.25 2.47 26.29
CA VAL A 8 3.96 3.58 25.38
C VAL A 8 5.19 4.51 25.33
N ASN A 9 5.71 4.71 24.13
CA ASN A 9 6.75 5.68 23.87
C ASN A 9 6.08 7.07 23.83
N LEU A 10 6.25 7.84 24.92
CA LEU A 10 5.60 9.14 25.08
C LEU A 10 6.06 10.18 24.06
N GLU A 11 7.28 10.08 23.56
CA GLU A 11 7.82 10.99 22.54
C GLU A 11 7.17 10.70 21.19
N LEU A 12 7.25 9.46 20.72
CA LEU A 12 6.59 9.01 19.50
C LEU A 12 5.07 9.27 19.54
N ASN A 13 4.43 9.01 20.67
CA ASN A 13 2.99 9.26 20.82
C ASN A 13 2.66 10.76 20.66
N ARG A 14 3.50 11.67 21.14
CA ARG A 14 3.32 13.12 20.95
C ARG A 14 3.60 13.54 19.51
N GLU A 15 4.55 12.91 18.84
CA GLU A 15 4.85 13.16 17.42
C GLU A 15 3.68 12.74 16.54
N VAL A 16 3.14 11.54 16.75
CA VAL A 16 1.95 11.06 16.03
C VAL A 16 0.73 11.94 16.32
N GLU A 17 0.53 12.38 17.58
CA GLU A 17 -0.54 13.33 17.90
C GLU A 17 -0.35 14.70 17.21
N LYS A 18 0.88 15.15 16.98
CA LYS A 18 1.16 16.37 16.21
C LYS A 18 0.90 16.15 14.72
N LEU A 19 1.31 15.01 14.19
CA LEU A 19 1.05 14.62 12.80
C LEU A 19 -0.46 14.56 12.52
N ILE A 20 -1.24 13.87 13.36
CA ILE A 20 -2.71 13.83 13.22
C ILE A 20 -3.31 15.25 13.23
N LYS A 21 -2.77 16.17 14.03
CA LYS A 21 -3.23 17.57 14.07
C LYS A 21 -2.94 18.35 12.79
N THR A 22 -1.97 17.96 11.97
CA THR A 22 -1.71 18.64 10.69
C THR A 22 -2.84 18.45 9.70
N GLY A 23 -3.62 17.37 9.84
CA GLY A 23 -4.80 17.14 9.00
C GLY A 23 -6.00 18.06 9.30
N GLY A 24 -5.89 18.94 10.30
CA GLY A 24 -6.86 20.01 10.52
C GLY A 24 -8.27 19.51 10.77
N LYS A 25 -9.26 20.20 10.19
CA LYS A 25 -10.69 19.86 10.34
C LYS A 25 -11.10 18.65 9.50
N GLU A 26 -10.42 18.43 8.39
CA GLU A 26 -10.74 17.41 7.39
C GLU A 26 -10.08 16.07 7.72
N GLN A 27 -9.16 16.04 8.69
CA GLN A 27 -8.43 14.84 9.09
C GLN A 27 -7.62 14.21 7.95
N LEU A 28 -7.09 15.05 7.04
CA LEU A 28 -6.29 14.60 5.89
C LEU A 28 -4.80 14.79 6.14
N LEU A 29 -4.07 13.70 6.18
CA LEU A 29 -2.62 13.76 6.33
C LEU A 29 -1.97 14.13 5.00
N PRO A 30 -0.94 14.98 4.99
CA PRO A 30 -0.16 15.22 3.79
C PRO A 30 0.53 13.93 3.36
N ILE A 31 0.33 13.54 2.10
CA ILE A 31 1.01 12.40 1.50
C ILE A 31 2.37 12.85 0.96
N VAL A 32 3.45 12.35 1.56
CA VAL A 32 4.82 12.66 1.13
C VAL A 32 5.09 12.04 -0.24
N GLN A 33 5.92 12.72 -1.03
CA GLN A 33 6.25 12.33 -2.40
C GLN A 33 7.65 11.71 -2.50
N ALA A 34 7.87 10.91 -3.53
CA ALA A 34 9.14 10.26 -3.80
C ALA A 34 10.28 11.29 -3.83
N GLY A 35 11.35 10.96 -3.12
CA GLY A 35 12.43 11.89 -2.78
C GLY A 35 12.50 12.17 -1.28
N GLU A 36 11.38 12.06 -0.57
CA GLU A 36 11.36 12.14 0.89
C GLU A 36 12.01 10.90 1.53
N PRO A 37 13.00 11.06 2.44
CA PRO A 37 13.81 9.94 2.92
C PRO A 37 13.04 8.81 3.59
N VAL A 38 11.93 9.13 4.26
CA VAL A 38 11.07 8.17 4.98
C VAL A 38 10.52 7.08 4.05
N LEU A 39 10.28 7.39 2.77
CA LEU A 39 9.81 6.42 1.77
C LEU A 39 10.88 5.40 1.36
N ARG A 40 12.13 5.65 1.73
CA ARG A 40 13.31 4.84 1.37
C ARG A 40 13.98 4.19 2.58
N GLN A 41 13.38 4.32 3.76
CA GLN A 41 13.91 3.79 5.01
C GLN A 41 13.10 2.56 5.43
N GLN A 42 13.82 1.53 5.91
CA GLN A 42 13.19 0.44 6.63
C GLN A 42 12.46 0.98 7.86
N THR A 43 11.17 0.67 7.99
CA THR A 43 10.36 1.11 9.13
C THR A 43 10.76 0.40 10.42
N ALA A 44 10.52 1.06 11.55
CA ALA A 44 10.58 0.40 12.85
C ALA A 44 9.34 -0.49 13.04
N ALA A 45 9.54 -1.72 13.50
CA ALA A 45 8.46 -2.62 13.84
C ALA A 45 7.53 -2.00 14.90
N TYR A 46 6.22 -2.17 14.74
CA TYR A 46 5.26 -1.73 15.74
C TYR A 46 5.11 -2.80 16.83
N GLU A 47 5.47 -2.45 18.05
CA GLU A 47 5.45 -3.34 19.21
C GLU A 47 4.44 -2.86 20.26
N GLY A 48 3.53 -1.95 19.90
CA GLY A 48 2.63 -1.29 20.85
C GLY A 48 3.20 -0.02 21.47
N GLN A 49 4.04 0.72 20.72
CA GLN A 49 4.68 1.94 21.22
C GLN A 49 3.71 3.14 21.31
N LEU A 50 2.53 3.07 20.68
CA LEU A 50 1.50 4.10 20.76
C LEU A 50 0.46 3.76 21.83
N SER A 51 -0.10 4.78 22.46
CA SER A 51 -1.30 4.59 23.28
C SER A 51 -2.46 4.16 22.39
N ARG A 52 -3.38 3.34 22.92
CA ARG A 52 -4.58 2.88 22.18
C ARG A 52 -5.32 4.03 21.50
N LYS A 53 -5.55 5.11 22.25
CA LYS A 53 -6.21 6.32 21.75
C LYS A 53 -5.49 6.97 20.56
N THR A 54 -4.17 6.98 20.58
CA THR A 54 -3.37 7.57 19.50
C THR A 54 -3.32 6.65 18.28
N LEU A 55 -3.21 5.34 18.49
CA LEU A 55 -3.27 4.33 17.43
C LEU A 55 -4.63 4.38 16.70
N ASP A 56 -5.74 4.32 17.44
CA ASP A 56 -7.10 4.33 16.86
C ASP A 56 -7.31 5.56 15.97
N LYS A 57 -6.88 6.74 16.45
CA LYS A 57 -6.96 7.99 15.69
C LYS A 57 -6.05 8.01 14.47
N LEU A 58 -4.84 7.47 14.59
CA LEU A 58 -3.92 7.38 13.46
C LEU A 58 -4.55 6.53 12.34
N ILE A 59 -5.07 5.35 12.70
CA ILE A 59 -5.74 4.43 11.77
C ILE A 59 -6.93 5.11 11.07
N GLU A 60 -7.81 5.75 11.85
CA GLU A 60 -8.97 6.47 11.32
C GLU A 60 -8.52 7.57 10.34
N THR A 61 -7.53 8.38 10.72
CA THR A 61 -7.01 9.48 9.89
C THR A 61 -6.35 8.95 8.61
N MET A 62 -5.60 7.84 8.70
CA MET A 62 -4.99 7.19 7.53
C MET A 62 -6.04 6.64 6.58
N ARG A 63 -7.08 5.99 7.09
CA ARG A 63 -8.19 5.47 6.27
C ARG A 63 -8.92 6.60 5.54
N VAL A 64 -9.26 7.68 6.25
CA VAL A 64 -9.91 8.87 5.64
C VAL A 64 -9.00 9.49 4.58
N THR A 65 -7.70 9.65 4.87
CA THR A 65 -6.72 10.19 3.91
C THR A 65 -6.63 9.32 2.65
N MET A 66 -6.59 7.99 2.82
CA MET A 66 -6.54 7.02 1.72
C MET A 66 -7.77 7.14 0.81
N ILE A 67 -8.97 7.16 1.38
CA ILE A 67 -10.23 7.24 0.63
C ILE A 67 -10.35 8.57 -0.14
N GLU A 68 -9.98 9.68 0.49
CA GLU A 68 -10.03 11.02 -0.14
C GLU A 68 -8.94 11.21 -1.20
N ALA A 69 -7.85 10.44 -1.14
CA ALA A 69 -6.78 10.37 -2.14
C ALA A 69 -7.02 9.29 -3.22
N PRO A 70 -8.28 8.94 -3.48
CA PRO A 70 -8.77 7.67 -4.08
C PRO A 70 -7.80 6.46 -4.10
N GLY A 71 -7.13 6.17 -2.98
CA GLY A 71 -6.26 5.01 -2.84
C GLY A 71 -6.98 3.76 -2.33
N VAL A 72 -6.39 2.60 -2.59
CA VAL A 72 -6.80 1.29 -2.05
C VAL A 72 -5.90 0.78 -0.91
N GLY A 73 -4.83 1.53 -0.63
CA GLY A 73 -3.86 1.30 0.43
C GLY A 73 -3.13 2.59 0.80
N LEU A 74 -2.68 2.67 2.06
CA LEU A 74 -1.83 3.75 2.54
C LEU A 74 -0.92 3.27 3.68
N ALA A 75 0.39 3.27 3.43
CA ALA A 75 1.42 2.97 4.41
C ALA A 75 1.78 4.18 5.27
N ALA A 76 2.18 3.95 6.52
CA ALA A 76 2.58 5.01 7.44
C ALA A 76 3.77 5.83 6.92
N THR A 77 4.66 5.22 6.12
CA THR A 77 5.78 5.94 5.47
C THR A 77 5.28 7.05 4.56
N GLN A 78 4.13 6.87 3.91
CA GLN A 78 3.53 7.85 3.00
C GLN A 78 2.94 9.07 3.70
N ILE A 79 2.73 9.02 5.02
CA ILE A 79 2.36 10.18 5.84
C ILE A 79 3.54 10.71 6.67
N GLY A 80 4.77 10.29 6.35
CA GLY A 80 5.98 10.73 7.04
C GLY A 80 6.30 9.96 8.32
N LEU A 81 5.65 8.83 8.58
CA LEU A 81 5.80 8.05 9.82
C LEU A 81 6.50 6.71 9.56
N GLY A 82 7.74 6.58 10.04
CA GLY A 82 8.56 5.37 9.88
C GLY A 82 8.18 4.18 10.78
N LEU A 83 6.89 3.83 10.85
CA LEU A 83 6.39 2.65 11.57
C LEU A 83 5.84 1.61 10.59
N ALA A 84 6.01 0.32 10.92
CA ALA A 84 5.51 -0.80 10.12
C ALA A 84 3.99 -0.98 10.27
N LEU A 85 3.22 -0.04 9.70
CA LEU A 85 1.76 0.01 9.74
C LEU A 85 1.23 0.52 8.40
N ALA A 86 0.20 -0.13 7.87
CA ALA A 86 -0.56 0.32 6.72
C ALA A 86 -2.07 0.09 6.94
N VAL A 87 -2.89 0.77 6.14
CA VAL A 87 -4.32 0.48 6.01
C VAL A 87 -4.61 0.10 4.57
N VAL A 88 -5.55 -0.82 4.36
CA VAL A 88 -6.02 -1.23 3.02
C VAL A 88 -7.54 -1.32 3.03
N GLU A 89 -8.16 -0.97 1.91
CA GLU A 89 -9.59 -1.13 1.64
C GLU A 89 -9.82 -0.98 0.14
N ASP A 90 -10.37 -2.01 -0.50
CA ASP A 90 -10.80 -1.96 -1.90
C ASP A 90 -12.16 -2.61 -2.05
N HIS A 91 -13.08 -1.89 -2.66
CA HIS A 91 -14.44 -2.34 -2.90
C HIS A 91 -14.66 -2.48 -4.39
N VAL A 92 -14.87 -3.71 -4.84
CA VAL A 92 -15.14 -3.99 -6.25
C VAL A 92 -16.50 -3.41 -6.60
N ARG A 93 -16.54 -2.59 -7.66
CA ARG A 93 -17.74 -1.84 -8.06
C ARG A 93 -18.65 -2.64 -9.01
N ASP A 94 -18.06 -3.58 -9.75
CA ASP A 94 -18.76 -4.43 -10.73
C ASP A 94 -18.25 -5.87 -10.58
N ASP A 95 -19.16 -6.84 -10.41
CA ASP A 95 -18.85 -8.27 -10.42
C ASP A 95 -18.54 -8.74 -11.85
N ASP A 96 -17.45 -8.22 -12.44
CA ASP A 96 -16.93 -8.68 -13.73
C ASP A 96 -15.97 -9.86 -13.50
N ASP A 97 -16.52 -11.06 -13.49
CA ASP A 97 -15.76 -12.32 -13.38
C ASP A 97 -14.70 -12.48 -14.49
N ASP A 98 -14.78 -11.69 -15.57
CA ASP A 98 -13.83 -11.70 -16.69
C ASP A 98 -12.74 -10.61 -16.57
N ASP A 99 -12.70 -9.81 -15.48
CA ASP A 99 -11.63 -8.82 -15.26
C ASP A 99 -10.28 -9.56 -15.13
N PRO A 100 -9.33 -9.36 -16.05
CA PRO A 100 -8.06 -10.08 -16.04
C PRO A 100 -7.17 -9.72 -14.85
N ARG A 101 -7.51 -8.67 -14.09
CA ARG A 101 -6.83 -8.29 -12.83
C ARG A 101 -7.23 -9.18 -11.67
N GLU A 102 -8.28 -9.99 -11.82
CA GLU A 102 -8.82 -10.87 -10.78
C GLU A 102 -9.14 -10.02 -9.53
N ALA A 103 -9.86 -8.91 -9.78
CA ALA A 103 -10.28 -7.96 -8.76
C ALA A 103 -11.31 -8.61 -7.84
N ALA A 104 -11.09 -8.49 -6.54
CA ALA A 104 -11.95 -9.06 -5.52
C ALA A 104 -12.04 -8.10 -4.33
N GLU A 105 -13.15 -8.19 -3.60
CA GLU A 105 -13.37 -7.41 -2.37
C GLU A 105 -12.18 -7.57 -1.42
N PHE A 106 -11.60 -6.44 -1.01
CA PHE A 106 -10.59 -6.40 0.03
C PHE A 106 -11.09 -5.49 1.16
N PRO A 107 -11.82 -6.05 2.15
CA PRO A 107 -12.43 -5.24 3.19
C PRO A 107 -11.38 -4.48 3.99
N PHE A 108 -11.82 -3.46 4.72
CA PHE A 108 -10.90 -2.65 5.53
C PHE A 108 -10.08 -3.50 6.51
N HIS A 109 -8.76 -3.42 6.39
CA HIS A 109 -7.81 -4.03 7.32
C HIS A 109 -6.75 -3.03 7.78
N VAL A 110 -6.39 -3.16 9.06
CA VAL A 110 -5.17 -2.57 9.63
C VAL A 110 -4.06 -3.61 9.54
N ILE A 111 -3.00 -3.27 8.82
CA ILE A 111 -1.91 -4.18 8.49
C ILE A 111 -0.66 -3.75 9.24
N ILE A 112 -0.31 -4.46 10.32
CA ILE A 112 0.84 -4.15 11.17
C ILE A 112 1.91 -5.23 11.07
N ASN A 113 3.17 -4.81 10.92
CA ASN A 113 4.33 -5.69 10.72
C ASN A 113 4.09 -6.77 9.65
N PRO A 114 3.61 -6.42 8.44
CA PRO A 114 3.28 -7.42 7.44
C PRO A 114 4.51 -8.12 6.88
N SER A 115 4.27 -9.31 6.36
CA SER A 115 5.17 -10.06 5.50
C SER A 115 4.34 -10.90 4.54
N TYR A 116 4.93 -11.29 3.41
CA TYR A 116 4.30 -12.21 2.48
C TYR A 116 5.32 -13.19 1.89
N GLU A 117 4.83 -14.35 1.49
CA GLU A 117 5.60 -15.36 0.76
C GLU A 117 4.83 -15.77 -0.50
N PRO A 118 5.49 -15.89 -1.67
CA PRO A 118 4.82 -16.32 -2.88
C PRO A 118 4.37 -17.79 -2.79
N ILE A 119 3.20 -18.07 -3.34
CA ILE A 119 2.69 -19.44 -3.54
C ILE A 119 2.95 -19.81 -5.00
N GLY A 120 3.87 -20.75 -5.22
CA GLY A 120 4.27 -21.13 -6.57
C GLY A 120 5.14 -20.06 -7.25
N THR A 121 5.07 -20.00 -8.57
CA THR A 121 5.92 -19.12 -9.40
C THR A 121 5.12 -18.22 -10.34
N GLU A 122 3.80 -18.20 -10.22
CA GLU A 122 2.93 -17.45 -11.12
C GLU A 122 2.96 -15.96 -10.77
N THR A 123 3.03 -15.13 -11.82
CA THR A 123 3.05 -13.68 -11.70
C THR A 123 2.08 -13.04 -12.69
N ARG A 124 1.65 -11.83 -12.38
CA ARG A 124 0.92 -10.95 -13.31
C ARG A 124 1.58 -9.57 -13.36
N SER A 125 1.51 -8.94 -14.51
CA SER A 125 2.04 -7.60 -14.77
C SER A 125 0.89 -6.67 -15.11
N PHE A 126 0.77 -5.59 -14.35
CA PHE A 126 -0.25 -4.55 -14.52
C PHE A 126 0.40 -3.20 -14.28
N TYR A 127 -0.20 -2.14 -14.81
CA TYR A 127 0.15 -0.78 -14.40
C TYR A 127 -0.16 -0.58 -12.91
N GLU A 128 0.82 -0.08 -12.17
CA GLU A 128 0.66 0.36 -10.79
C GLU A 128 0.94 1.87 -10.69
N GLY A 129 0.11 2.57 -9.94
CA GLY A 129 0.37 3.91 -9.43
C GLY A 129 0.66 3.89 -7.93
N CYS A 130 1.07 5.03 -7.40
CA CYS A 130 1.28 5.22 -5.96
C CYS A 130 0.96 6.67 -5.59
N LEU A 131 0.26 6.89 -4.48
CA LEU A 131 -0.06 8.23 -3.98
C LEU A 131 1.20 9.06 -3.64
N SER A 132 2.32 8.39 -3.43
CA SER A 132 3.64 8.98 -3.17
C SER A 132 4.52 9.09 -4.42
N PHE A 133 4.02 8.77 -5.61
CA PHE A 133 4.69 8.98 -6.89
C PHE A 133 3.68 9.56 -7.89
N ASP A 134 3.22 10.78 -7.56
CA ASP A 134 2.10 11.40 -8.24
C ASP A 134 2.34 11.66 -9.74
N GLY A 135 1.28 11.49 -10.53
CA GLY A 135 1.27 11.76 -11.96
C GLY A 135 1.80 10.66 -12.87
N TYR A 136 2.32 9.55 -12.32
CA TYR A 136 2.95 8.50 -13.12
C TYR A 136 2.56 7.08 -12.68
N GLN A 137 2.52 6.20 -13.67
CA GLN A 137 2.35 4.76 -13.49
C GLN A 137 3.36 4.00 -14.34
N ALA A 138 3.68 2.78 -13.94
CA ALA A 138 4.45 1.86 -14.76
C ALA A 138 4.03 0.42 -14.48
N VAL A 139 4.30 -0.45 -15.45
CA VAL A 139 4.03 -1.88 -15.33
C VAL A 139 4.91 -2.48 -14.25
N ARG A 140 4.27 -3.16 -13.30
CA ARG A 140 4.93 -3.86 -12.20
C ARG A 140 4.50 -5.32 -12.19
N LYS A 141 5.49 -6.21 -12.17
CA LYS A 141 5.29 -7.65 -11.98
C LYS A 141 5.11 -7.97 -10.50
N ARG A 142 4.07 -8.73 -10.17
CA ARG A 142 3.74 -9.19 -8.81
C ARG A 142 3.45 -10.67 -8.80
N TRP A 143 3.68 -11.32 -7.67
CA TRP A 143 3.20 -12.68 -7.45
C TRP A 143 1.67 -12.68 -7.48
N LEU A 144 1.09 -13.63 -8.22
CA LEU A 144 -0.35 -13.76 -8.30
C LEU A 144 -0.95 -14.23 -6.98
N ASP A 145 -0.28 -15.21 -6.36
CA ASP A 145 -0.69 -15.82 -5.10
C ASP A 145 0.37 -15.62 -4.02
N ILE A 146 -0.06 -15.23 -2.83
CA ILE A 146 0.80 -15.07 -1.66
C ILE A 146 0.15 -15.65 -0.40
N THR A 147 0.98 -16.13 0.52
CA THR A 147 0.62 -16.26 1.93
C THR A 147 0.97 -14.95 2.63
N ALA A 148 -0.05 -14.15 2.95
CA ALA A 148 0.07 -12.88 3.66
C ALA A 148 0.00 -13.11 5.17
N ARG A 149 0.87 -12.43 5.93
CA ARG A 149 0.91 -12.50 7.39
C ARG A 149 1.04 -11.11 7.99
N TRP A 150 0.22 -10.78 8.98
CA TRP A 150 0.27 -9.49 9.66
C TRP A 150 -0.36 -9.56 11.05
N GLN A 151 -0.27 -8.44 11.77
CA GLN A 151 -1.00 -8.20 13.00
C GLN A 151 -2.07 -7.13 12.80
N ASP A 152 -3.22 -7.26 13.43
CA ASP A 152 -4.19 -6.17 13.53
C ASP A 152 -3.87 -5.19 14.68
N GLU A 153 -4.69 -4.16 14.85
CA GLU A 153 -4.54 -3.12 15.88
C GLU A 153 -4.65 -3.64 17.33
N ASP A 154 -5.28 -4.80 17.52
CA ASP A 154 -5.36 -5.51 18.80
C ASP A 154 -4.16 -6.49 18.99
N GLY A 155 -3.31 -6.60 17.98
CA GLY A 155 -2.12 -7.45 17.93
C GLY A 155 -2.47 -8.93 17.80
N LYS A 156 -3.63 -9.26 17.21
CA LYS A 156 -3.96 -10.62 16.79
C LYS A 156 -3.23 -10.90 15.48
N GLN A 157 -2.65 -12.10 15.38
CA GLN A 157 -1.94 -12.56 14.19
C GLN A 157 -2.96 -13.07 13.17
N HIS A 158 -2.74 -12.73 11.91
CA HIS A 158 -3.49 -13.22 10.76
C HIS A 158 -2.52 -13.87 9.77
N GLU A 159 -2.97 -14.95 9.14
CA GLU A 159 -2.29 -15.62 8.03
C GLU A 159 -3.37 -16.01 7.03
N GLU A 160 -3.31 -15.45 5.82
CA GLU A 160 -4.33 -15.62 4.80
C GLU A 160 -3.68 -15.84 3.42
N HIS A 161 -4.34 -16.63 2.58
CA HIS A 161 -4.00 -16.73 1.17
C HIS A 161 -4.69 -15.60 0.44
N LEU A 162 -3.90 -14.70 -0.14
CA LEU A 162 -4.39 -13.66 -1.04
C LEU A 162 -4.02 -14.01 -2.48
N HIS A 163 -4.94 -13.69 -3.39
CA HIS A 163 -4.84 -13.95 -4.82
C HIS A 163 -5.20 -12.68 -5.59
N GLY A 164 -4.75 -12.54 -6.84
CA GLY A 164 -5.18 -11.47 -7.75
C GLY A 164 -4.87 -10.05 -7.25
N TRP A 165 -5.85 -9.15 -7.39
CA TRP A 165 -5.68 -7.74 -7.02
C TRP A 165 -5.44 -7.52 -5.50
N PRO A 166 -6.16 -8.19 -4.56
CA PRO A 166 -5.82 -8.13 -3.14
C PRO A 166 -4.37 -8.51 -2.81
N ALA A 167 -3.83 -9.55 -3.47
CA ALA A 167 -2.43 -9.94 -3.31
C ALA A 167 -1.47 -8.83 -3.74
N ARG A 168 -1.79 -8.12 -4.84
CA ARG A 168 -1.00 -6.98 -5.34
C ARG A 168 -1.01 -5.82 -4.36
N ILE A 169 -2.19 -5.42 -3.86
CA ILE A 169 -2.33 -4.34 -2.89
C ILE A 169 -1.49 -4.65 -1.65
N PHE A 170 -1.62 -5.86 -1.09
CA PHE A 170 -0.85 -6.25 0.09
C PHE A 170 0.67 -6.22 -0.14
N GLN A 171 1.15 -6.70 -1.30
CA GLN A 171 2.57 -6.61 -1.67
C GLN A 171 3.02 -5.14 -1.76
N HIS A 172 2.24 -4.27 -2.39
CA HIS A 172 2.56 -2.85 -2.55
C HIS A 172 2.70 -2.14 -1.19
N GLU A 173 1.73 -2.31 -0.30
CA GLU A 173 1.77 -1.69 1.02
C GLU A 173 2.88 -2.29 1.91
N THR A 174 3.17 -3.58 1.77
CA THR A 174 4.28 -4.22 2.50
C THR A 174 5.63 -3.68 2.04
N ASP A 175 5.83 -3.48 0.73
CA ASP A 175 7.05 -2.94 0.15
C ASP A 175 7.37 -1.54 0.69
N HIS A 176 6.35 -0.68 0.82
CA HIS A 176 6.48 0.65 1.41
C HIS A 176 7.09 0.62 2.82
N LEU A 177 6.82 -0.41 3.60
CA LEU A 177 7.33 -0.54 4.97
C LEU A 177 8.79 -1.02 5.02
N SER A 178 9.31 -1.51 3.90
CA SER A 178 10.73 -1.83 3.71
C SER A 178 11.52 -0.72 3.01
N GLY A 179 10.86 0.37 2.61
CA GLY A 179 11.47 1.48 1.87
C GLY A 179 11.58 1.23 0.35
N GLU A 180 10.85 0.24 -0.16
CA GLU A 180 10.73 -0.03 -1.59
C GLU A 180 9.52 0.72 -2.17
N LEU A 181 9.68 1.28 -3.36
CA LEU A 181 8.60 1.84 -4.17
C LEU A 181 8.38 0.96 -5.40
N TYR A 182 7.16 0.97 -5.95
CA TYR A 182 6.84 0.16 -7.13
C TYR A 182 7.83 0.41 -8.30
N ILE A 183 8.32 1.65 -8.45
CA ILE A 183 9.25 2.05 -9.52
C ILE A 183 10.61 1.35 -9.43
N ASP A 184 11.00 0.79 -8.28
CA ASP A 184 12.30 0.14 -8.10
C ASP A 184 12.42 -1.19 -8.87
N LYS A 185 11.29 -1.84 -9.17
CA LYS A 185 11.22 -3.06 -9.99
C LYS A 185 10.13 -2.99 -11.07
N ALA A 186 9.77 -1.78 -11.49
CA ALA A 186 8.85 -1.58 -12.60
C ALA A 186 9.60 -1.67 -13.94
N GLU A 187 8.86 -2.01 -15.00
CA GLU A 187 9.40 -1.92 -16.35
C GLU A 187 9.46 -0.48 -16.81
N ILE A 188 10.64 0.12 -16.71
CA ILE A 188 10.86 1.56 -16.94
C ILE A 188 10.44 2.03 -18.34
N ARG A 189 10.46 1.14 -19.34
CA ARG A 189 9.95 1.47 -20.69
C ARG A 189 8.45 1.76 -20.72
N SER A 190 7.70 1.21 -19.77
CA SER A 190 6.27 1.44 -19.63
C SER A 190 5.92 2.68 -18.80
N LEU A 191 6.89 3.39 -18.24
CA LEU A 191 6.61 4.58 -17.42
C LEU A 191 5.82 5.61 -18.24
N ALA A 192 4.60 5.88 -17.80
CA ALA A 192 3.66 6.78 -18.45
C ALA A 192 3.15 7.82 -17.45
N THR A 193 2.85 9.02 -17.94
CA THR A 193 2.00 9.94 -17.20
C THR A 193 0.58 9.37 -17.13
N ASN A 194 -0.20 9.76 -16.13
CA ASN A 194 -1.60 9.33 -16.03
C ASN A 194 -2.40 9.66 -17.31
N GLU A 195 -2.19 10.85 -17.90
CA GLU A 195 -2.83 11.29 -19.16
C GLU A 195 -2.45 10.39 -20.34
N ASN A 196 -1.16 10.08 -20.53
CA ASN A 196 -0.75 9.20 -21.62
C ASN A 196 -1.17 7.74 -21.39
N LEU A 197 -1.26 7.29 -20.14
CA LEU A 197 -1.80 5.97 -19.84
C LEU A 197 -3.27 5.89 -20.29
N GLU A 198 -4.06 6.92 -19.98
CA GLU A 198 -5.46 7.04 -20.41
C GLU A 198 -5.58 7.09 -21.94
N ASP A 199 -4.74 7.88 -22.61
CA ASP A 199 -4.82 8.05 -24.06
C ASP A 199 -4.34 6.83 -24.87
N PHE A 200 -3.37 6.06 -24.35
CA PHE A 200 -2.68 5.03 -25.13
C PHE A 200 -2.87 3.59 -24.64
N TRP A 201 -3.07 3.35 -23.35
CA TRP A 201 -2.95 1.99 -22.79
C TRP A 201 -4.09 1.56 -21.87
N CYS A 202 -5.13 2.38 -21.68
CA CYS A 202 -6.18 2.09 -20.69
C CYS A 202 -7.14 0.95 -21.11
N ASP A 203 -7.26 0.70 -22.41
CA ASP A 203 -8.17 -0.32 -22.97
C ASP A 203 -7.63 -1.76 -22.86
N ASP A 204 -6.34 -1.93 -22.51
CA ASP A 204 -5.67 -3.24 -22.35
C ASP A 204 -5.18 -3.41 -20.89
N PRO A 205 -6.04 -3.95 -19.99
CA PRO A 205 -5.70 -4.04 -18.57
C PRO A 205 -4.45 -4.89 -18.32
N VAL A 206 -4.26 -5.97 -19.08
CA VAL A 206 -3.01 -6.73 -19.14
C VAL A 206 -2.15 -6.03 -20.19
N PRO A 207 -0.99 -5.41 -19.88
CA PRO A 207 -0.35 -4.45 -20.79
C PRO A 207 0.38 -5.09 -21.98
N ASN A 208 -0.32 -5.87 -22.81
CA ASN A 208 0.18 -6.60 -23.96
C ASN A 208 0.52 -5.66 -25.10
N GLU A 209 -0.36 -4.70 -25.40
CA GLU A 209 -0.14 -3.69 -26.45
C GLU A 209 1.07 -2.82 -26.12
N ALA A 210 1.14 -2.33 -24.89
CA ALA A 210 2.29 -1.56 -24.40
C ALA A 210 3.59 -2.39 -24.45
N ALA A 211 3.55 -3.67 -24.03
CA ALA A 211 4.71 -4.55 -24.08
C ALA A 211 5.22 -4.78 -25.50
N ALA A 212 4.31 -5.00 -26.46
CA ALA A 212 4.63 -5.21 -27.86
C ALA A 212 5.21 -3.95 -28.52
N GLU A 213 4.59 -2.78 -28.30
CA GLU A 213 4.98 -1.53 -28.94
C GLU A 213 6.27 -0.93 -28.32
N LEU A 214 6.40 -1.00 -26.99
CA LEU A 214 7.53 -0.41 -26.26
C LEU A 214 8.70 -1.40 -26.06
N GLY A 215 8.47 -2.68 -26.32
CA GLY A 215 9.47 -3.74 -26.31
C GLY A 215 9.96 -4.09 -24.91
N PHE A 216 9.07 -4.63 -24.07
CA PHE A 216 9.37 -5.24 -22.78
C PHE A 216 8.58 -6.55 -22.59
N GLU A 217 8.93 -7.35 -21.58
CA GLU A 217 8.28 -8.63 -21.29
C GLU A 217 7.35 -8.51 -20.08
N LEU A 218 6.21 -9.21 -20.14
CA LEU A 218 5.24 -9.30 -19.05
C LEU A 218 5.59 -10.34 -17.99
#